data_AF-A0A0R3RJ84-F1
#
_entry.id   AF-A0A0R3RJ84-F1
#
_cell.length_a   1.000
_cell.length_b   1.000
_cell.length_c   1.000
_cell.angle_alpha   90.00
_cell.angle_beta   90.00
_cell.angle_gamma   90.00
#
_symmetry.space_group_name_H-M   'P 1'
#
loop_
_entity.id
_entity.type
_entity.pdbx_description
1 polymer ?
#
loop_
_entity_poly.entity_id
_entity_poly.type
_entity_poly.pdbx_seq_one_letter_code
_entity_poly.pdbx_strand_id
1 'polypeptide(L)'
;MYWPSLLKANYISYFITPLLKARRGSDVKSFYSTTDYERWRAENPDSMKYSIKYYKGLGTSSAQEAREYFMDIERHTVNFIYDGKASDESIDLAFAKNKADDRKVWIAESSKLLLSTAIDSSLNQKTFSEFINNELVEYSQLDLRRSLPNIMDGLKPSQRKVLFTMFGRYERGEVRVSQLAGAVSQYCGYHHGEESLVNTIVRLAQDFVGSNNLNLLLPLGQFGTRLAGGEDAASARYIYTSLSPLARVIFPRPDDKVLKYLVEENALIEPEWYCPIIPMILINGAEGIGTGWATKILPRCPRQVISNTQRLIDGLSLQEMMPHFRNFQGTIDETASRQYRISGKVSYHRLRNGLRAVITELPTGVWNNKYKEKVLDSVIKNGLISNYEELHTESNVHFILHVIDKPLISDKKQIKALNRLLKLRSIASENSMILFDEKNVLRKYNSTIDIFQKFFEVRQQKYMERKEYELKVMSAKLKFSENQVRFVNAILNGEITIEKRNRAEIITQLVEKGFDSNPMKIKNDGDGNRSSPDFTYLLDMPLCRLSNEEILILQEKRNELLKRFEALKSTTWKNLWSTDLNVLSMALDKEEKRM
;
A
#
# COMPACT_ATOMS: atom_id res chain seq x y z
N MET A 1 5.44 -1.16 -37.23
CA MET A 1 6.90 -0.93 -37.23
C MET A 1 7.24 -0.03 -38.40
N TYR A 2 8.04 1.03 -38.22
CA TYR A 2 8.26 2.04 -39.28
C TYR A 2 9.39 1.65 -40.25
N TRP A 3 10.53 1.13 -39.76
CA TRP A 3 11.67 0.72 -40.60
C TRP A 3 12.26 -0.63 -40.16
N PRO A 4 11.65 -1.77 -40.55
CA PRO A 4 12.13 -3.10 -40.19
C PRO A 4 13.54 -3.42 -40.72
N SER A 5 13.95 -2.80 -41.83
CA SER A 5 15.27 -2.97 -42.44
C SER A 5 16.42 -2.56 -41.52
N LEU A 6 16.22 -1.56 -40.65
CA LEU A 6 17.25 -1.10 -39.71
C LEU A 6 17.50 -2.11 -38.59
N LEU A 7 16.46 -2.81 -38.14
CA LEU A 7 16.57 -3.89 -37.16
C LEU A 7 17.39 -5.05 -37.76
N LYS A 8 17.07 -5.44 -38.99
CA LYS A 8 17.76 -6.52 -39.74
C LYS A 8 19.23 -6.21 -40.04
N ALA A 9 19.58 -4.93 -40.10
CA ALA A 9 20.95 -4.47 -40.30
C ALA A 9 21.79 -4.42 -39.01
N ASN A 10 21.25 -4.87 -37.86
CA ASN A 10 21.89 -4.80 -36.55
C ASN A 10 22.38 -3.37 -36.21
N TYR A 11 21.63 -2.35 -36.62
CA TYR A 11 22.03 -0.95 -36.50
C TYR A 11 21.91 -0.41 -35.07
N ILE A 12 21.12 -1.07 -34.22
CA ILE A 12 20.76 -0.57 -32.89
C ILE A 12 21.74 -1.12 -31.86
N SER A 13 22.28 -0.23 -31.03
CA SER A 13 23.04 -0.55 -29.83
C SER A 13 22.56 0.28 -28.65
N TYR A 14 22.85 -0.17 -27.43
CA TYR A 14 22.61 0.62 -26.23
C TYR A 14 23.83 0.62 -25.33
N PHE A 15 23.98 1.72 -24.58
CA PHE A 15 25.08 1.92 -23.66
C PHE A 15 24.63 1.53 -22.25
N ILE A 16 25.34 0.60 -21.62
CA ILE A 16 25.08 0.17 -20.25
C ILE A 16 26.03 0.88 -19.28
N THR A 17 25.53 1.21 -18.10
CA THR A 17 26.34 1.68 -16.97
C THR A 17 26.14 0.74 -15.79
N PRO A 18 27.12 0.60 -14.89
CA PRO A 18 26.96 -0.21 -13.68
C PRO A 18 25.71 0.20 -12.89
N LEU A 19 24.92 -0.77 -12.44
CA LEU A 19 23.73 -0.56 -11.61
C LEU A 19 24.10 -0.20 -10.17
N LEU A 20 25.16 -0.82 -9.64
CA LEU A 20 25.72 -0.52 -8.33
C LEU A 20 27.23 -0.75 -8.31
N LYS A 21 27.91 -0.01 -7.44
CA LYS A 21 29.34 -0.17 -7.17
C LYS A 21 29.58 -0.46 -5.69
N ALA A 22 30.37 -1.49 -5.42
CA ALA A 22 30.88 -1.81 -4.09
C ALA A 22 32.32 -1.28 -3.97
N ARG A 23 32.59 -0.46 -2.95
CA ARG A 23 33.90 0.15 -2.73
C ARG A 23 34.47 -0.19 -1.36
N ARG A 24 35.75 -0.57 -1.32
CA ARG A 24 36.54 -0.73 -0.09
C ARG A 24 37.94 -0.16 -0.33
N GLY A 25 38.16 1.08 0.09
CA GLY A 25 39.41 1.80 -0.18
C GLY A 25 39.62 2.01 -1.69
N SER A 26 40.68 1.40 -2.23
CA SER A 26 41.01 1.39 -3.66
C SER A 26 40.33 0.28 -4.46
N ASP A 27 39.79 -0.75 -3.80
CA ASP A 27 39.05 -1.82 -4.49
C ASP A 27 37.64 -1.34 -4.82
N VAL A 28 37.30 -1.33 -6.12
CA VAL A 28 36.00 -0.91 -6.64
C VAL A 28 35.49 -2.01 -7.57
N LYS A 29 34.35 -2.61 -7.19
CA LYS A 29 33.65 -3.63 -7.97
C LYS A 29 32.37 -3.05 -8.54
N SER A 30 32.21 -3.16 -9.85
CA SER A 30 31.05 -2.67 -10.59
C SER A 30 30.16 -3.85 -10.97
N PHE A 31 28.87 -3.74 -10.67
CA PHE A 31 27.87 -4.76 -11.00
C PHE A 31 26.81 -4.16 -11.92
N TYR A 32 26.44 -4.90 -12.97
CA TYR A 32 25.47 -4.47 -13.99
C TYR A 32 24.10 -5.12 -13.80
N SER A 33 24.00 -6.17 -12.98
CA SER A 33 22.75 -6.80 -12.55
C SER A 33 22.69 -6.91 -11.02
N THR A 34 21.47 -6.97 -10.48
CA THR A 34 21.26 -7.27 -9.04
C THR A 34 21.70 -8.69 -8.69
N THR A 35 21.45 -9.63 -9.59
CA THR A 35 21.78 -11.06 -9.40
C THR A 35 23.28 -11.29 -9.24
N ASP A 36 24.12 -10.61 -10.03
CA ASP A 36 25.58 -10.73 -9.91
C ASP A 36 26.10 -10.14 -8.61
N TYR A 37 25.51 -9.04 -8.15
CA TYR A 37 25.83 -8.46 -6.85
C TYR A 37 25.43 -9.39 -5.70
N GLU A 38 24.24 -10.00 -5.76
CA GLU A 38 23.78 -10.94 -4.75
C GLU A 38 24.63 -12.21 -4.70
N ARG A 39 25.01 -12.75 -5.87
CA ARG A 39 25.94 -13.88 -5.98
C ARG A 39 27.29 -13.53 -5.36
N TRP A 40 27.86 -12.39 -5.74
CA TRP A 40 29.11 -11.89 -5.16
C TRP A 40 29.00 -11.73 -3.64
N ARG A 41 27.90 -11.16 -3.14
CA ARG A 41 27.65 -10.97 -1.71
C ARG A 41 27.58 -12.31 -0.97
N ALA A 42 26.93 -13.32 -1.54
CA ALA A 42 26.82 -14.66 -0.96
C ALA A 42 28.16 -15.39 -0.91
N GLU A 43 28.98 -15.24 -1.94
CA GLU A 43 30.30 -15.88 -2.04
C GLU A 43 31.39 -15.18 -1.22
N ASN A 44 31.19 -13.90 -0.86
CA ASN A 44 32.19 -13.07 -0.18
C ASN A 44 31.73 -12.68 1.24
N PRO A 45 32.23 -13.33 2.31
CA PRO A 45 31.90 -12.99 3.70
C PRO A 45 32.30 -11.55 4.09
N ASP A 46 33.33 -11.02 3.44
CA ASP A 46 33.83 -9.66 3.62
C ASP A 46 32.99 -8.59 2.92
N SER A 47 31.92 -8.98 2.22
CA SER A 47 31.02 -8.06 1.50
C SER A 47 30.43 -6.98 2.40
N MET A 48 30.20 -7.26 3.68
CA MET A 48 29.71 -6.27 4.66
C MET A 48 30.67 -5.10 4.93
N LYS A 49 31.96 -5.24 4.58
CA LYS A 49 32.96 -4.17 4.74
C LYS A 49 33.02 -3.19 3.57
N TYR A 50 32.28 -3.45 2.49
CA TYR A 50 32.23 -2.57 1.32
C TYR A 50 31.11 -1.54 1.48
N SER A 51 31.40 -0.28 1.15
CA SER A 51 30.37 0.74 0.96
C SER A 51 29.70 0.54 -0.40
N ILE A 52 28.38 0.42 -0.42
CA ILE A 52 27.60 0.21 -1.64
C ILE A 52 26.99 1.53 -2.09
N LYS A 53 27.13 1.86 -3.38
CA LYS A 53 26.46 3.00 -4.01
C LYS A 53 25.64 2.53 -5.21
N TYR A 54 24.37 2.92 -5.24
CA TYR A 54 23.42 2.58 -6.31
C TYR A 54 23.36 3.69 -7.37
N TYR A 55 23.30 3.30 -8.64
CA TYR A 55 23.33 4.20 -9.81
C TYR A 55 22.03 4.04 -10.62
N LYS A 56 20.92 4.58 -10.08
CA LYS A 56 19.58 4.44 -10.70
C LYS A 56 19.30 5.44 -11.82
N GLY A 57 20.04 6.54 -11.85
CA GLY A 57 19.96 7.53 -12.92
C GLY A 57 21.34 7.80 -13.50
N LEU A 58 21.39 8.10 -14.80
CA LEU A 58 22.64 8.41 -15.51
C LEU A 58 23.37 9.61 -14.88
N GLY A 59 22.63 10.56 -14.30
CA GLY A 59 23.17 11.72 -13.60
C GLY A 59 23.89 11.40 -12.27
N THR A 60 23.81 10.17 -11.76
CA THR A 60 24.55 9.75 -10.57
C THR A 60 26.04 9.54 -10.86
N SER A 61 26.40 9.29 -12.12
CA SER A 61 27.78 9.10 -12.56
C SER A 61 28.49 10.44 -12.68
N SER A 62 29.70 10.52 -12.13
CA SER A 62 30.55 11.70 -12.27
C SER A 62 31.14 11.82 -13.68
N ALA A 63 31.60 13.01 -14.07
CA ALA A 63 32.29 13.22 -15.33
C ALA A 63 33.60 12.43 -15.45
N GLN A 64 34.23 12.06 -14.34
CA GLN A 64 35.39 11.17 -14.34
C GLN A 64 34.98 9.74 -14.68
N GLU A 65 33.97 9.20 -14.01
CA GLU A 65 33.44 7.86 -14.30
C GLU A 65 32.90 7.77 -15.73
N ALA A 66 32.24 8.82 -16.22
CA ALA A 66 31.79 8.86 -17.60
C ALA A 66 32.98 8.73 -18.58
N ARG A 67 34.08 9.46 -18.35
CA ARG A 67 35.30 9.32 -19.16
C ARG A 67 35.86 7.89 -19.09
N GLU A 68 35.88 7.26 -17.91
CA GLU A 68 36.29 5.87 -17.76
C GLU A 68 35.40 4.92 -18.58
N TYR A 69 34.08 5.12 -18.58
CA TYR A 69 33.16 4.31 -19.39
C TYR A 69 33.36 4.51 -20.90
N PHE A 70 33.64 5.75 -21.34
CA PHE A 70 33.92 6.05 -22.75
C PHE A 70 35.32 5.59 -23.19
N MET A 71 36.28 5.50 -22.27
CA MET A 71 37.59 4.87 -22.55
C MET A 71 37.45 3.37 -22.80
N ASP A 72 36.53 2.71 -22.09
CA ASP A 72 36.18 1.30 -22.27
C ASP A 72 34.82 1.14 -22.97
N ILE A 73 34.64 1.86 -24.09
CA ILE A 73 33.35 1.95 -24.79
C ILE A 73 32.87 0.59 -25.29
N GLU A 74 33.80 -0.28 -25.70
CA GLU A 74 33.47 -1.61 -26.22
C GLU A 74 32.80 -2.47 -25.15
N ARG A 75 33.25 -2.38 -23.89
CA ARG A 75 32.65 -3.09 -22.75
C ARG A 75 31.25 -2.57 -22.39
N HIS A 76 31.01 -1.28 -22.59
CA HIS A 76 29.76 -0.62 -22.21
C HIS A 76 28.74 -0.56 -23.35
N THR A 77 29.11 -0.97 -24.57
CA THR A 77 28.23 -0.97 -25.73
C THR A 77 27.70 -2.37 -25.99
N VAL A 78 26.39 -2.56 -25.84
CA VAL A 78 25.72 -3.82 -26.19
C VAL A 78 25.05 -3.65 -27.55
N ASN A 79 25.42 -4.51 -28.50
CA ASN A 79 24.87 -4.49 -29.85
C ASN A 79 23.67 -5.43 -29.96
N PHE A 80 22.58 -4.95 -30.57
CA PHE A 80 21.42 -5.80 -30.83
C PHE A 80 21.61 -6.63 -32.10
N ILE A 81 21.31 -7.92 -31.99
CA ILE A 81 21.32 -8.87 -33.09
C ILE A 81 19.88 -9.24 -33.46
N TYR A 82 19.55 -9.12 -34.74
CA TYR A 82 18.32 -9.64 -35.30
C TYR A 82 18.45 -11.14 -35.58
N ASP A 83 17.70 -11.95 -34.85
CA ASP A 83 17.67 -13.41 -34.94
C ASP A 83 16.54 -13.94 -35.85
N GLY A 84 16.11 -13.14 -36.83
CA GLY A 84 15.09 -13.54 -37.78
C GLY A 84 13.67 -13.36 -37.24
N LYS A 85 12.84 -14.37 -37.48
CA LYS A 85 11.40 -14.33 -37.17
C LYS A 85 11.12 -14.18 -35.67
N ALA A 86 12.01 -14.70 -34.81
CA ALA A 86 11.85 -14.64 -33.36
C ALA A 86 11.87 -13.19 -32.83
N SER A 87 12.77 -12.36 -33.36
CA SER A 87 12.82 -10.91 -33.09
C SER A 87 11.51 -10.23 -33.48
N ASP A 88 11.01 -10.48 -34.69
CA ASP A 88 9.77 -9.85 -35.18
C ASP A 88 8.57 -10.25 -34.32
N GLU A 89 8.45 -11.54 -33.99
CA GLU A 89 7.36 -12.08 -33.16
C GLU A 89 7.42 -11.53 -31.73
N SER A 90 8.62 -11.42 -31.15
CA SER A 90 8.82 -10.89 -29.78
C SER A 90 8.49 -9.40 -29.71
N ILE A 91 8.92 -8.60 -30.71
CA ILE A 91 8.61 -7.16 -30.77
C ILE A 91 7.10 -6.96 -30.94
N ASP A 92 6.47 -7.75 -31.82
CA ASP A 92 5.02 -7.68 -32.03
C ASP A 92 4.26 -8.09 -30.76
N LEU A 93 4.68 -9.15 -30.07
CA LEU A 93 4.13 -9.55 -28.77
C LEU A 93 4.18 -8.42 -27.74
N ALA A 94 5.33 -7.77 -27.62
CA ALA A 94 5.55 -6.71 -26.63
C ALA A 94 4.68 -5.46 -26.88
N PHE A 95 4.54 -5.02 -28.14
CA PHE A 95 3.99 -3.69 -28.45
C PHE A 95 2.67 -3.68 -29.23
N ALA A 96 2.23 -4.80 -29.82
CA ALA A 96 0.99 -4.81 -30.59
C ALA A 96 -0.24 -4.66 -29.66
N LYS A 97 -1.15 -3.74 -30.03
CA LYS A 97 -2.33 -3.44 -29.20
C LYS A 97 -3.29 -4.61 -29.06
N ASN A 98 -3.36 -5.49 -30.07
CA ASN A 98 -4.23 -6.66 -30.14
C ASN A 98 -3.66 -7.91 -29.43
N LYS A 99 -2.39 -7.92 -29.00
CA LYS A 99 -1.75 -9.06 -28.32
C LYS A 99 -1.80 -8.97 -26.79
N ALA A 100 -2.86 -8.40 -26.23
CA ALA A 100 -2.99 -8.22 -24.80
C ALA A 100 -3.08 -9.55 -24.04
N ASP A 101 -3.77 -10.55 -24.59
CA ASP A 101 -3.89 -11.88 -23.98
C ASP A 101 -2.60 -12.69 -24.10
N ASP A 102 -1.90 -12.62 -25.24
CA ASP A 102 -0.59 -13.27 -25.42
C ASP A 102 0.43 -12.74 -24.40
N ARG A 103 0.45 -11.42 -24.15
CA ARG A 103 1.30 -10.83 -23.10
C ARG A 103 1.01 -11.37 -21.71
N LYS A 104 -0.23 -11.78 -21.43
CA LYS A 104 -0.58 -12.36 -20.13
C LYS A 104 0.10 -13.71 -19.92
N VAL A 105 0.05 -14.55 -20.95
CA VAL A 105 0.69 -15.86 -20.96
C VAL A 105 2.20 -15.68 -20.84
N TRP A 106 2.78 -14.82 -21.67
CA TRP A 106 4.20 -14.49 -21.68
C TRP A 106 4.73 -14.07 -20.30
N ILE A 107 4.13 -13.07 -19.66
CA ILE A 107 4.57 -12.60 -18.35
C ILE A 107 4.40 -13.68 -17.27
N ALA A 108 3.33 -14.49 -17.34
CA ALA A 108 3.09 -15.59 -16.40
C ALA A 108 4.10 -16.74 -16.55
N GLU A 109 4.53 -17.05 -17.77
CA GLU A 109 5.54 -18.07 -18.06
C GLU A 109 6.95 -17.60 -17.67
N SER A 110 7.32 -16.36 -18.03
CA SER A 110 8.61 -15.78 -17.64
C SER A 110 8.77 -15.67 -16.12
N SER A 111 7.69 -15.44 -15.39
CA SER A 111 7.70 -15.45 -13.91
C SER A 111 8.17 -16.80 -13.32
N LYS A 112 8.01 -17.91 -14.06
CA LYS A 112 8.48 -19.23 -13.65
C LYS A 112 9.93 -19.51 -14.09
N LEU A 113 10.39 -18.89 -15.19
CA LEU A 113 11.74 -19.08 -15.75
C LEU A 113 12.81 -18.21 -15.12
N LEU A 114 12.48 -17.02 -14.61
CA LEU A 114 13.45 -16.06 -14.04
C LEU A 114 14.20 -16.59 -12.80
N LEU A 115 13.78 -17.73 -12.24
CA LEU A 115 14.49 -18.43 -11.16
C LEU A 115 15.70 -19.27 -11.63
N SER A 116 15.92 -19.43 -12.95
CA SER A 116 16.92 -20.40 -13.46
C SER A 116 17.91 -19.87 -14.50
N THR A 117 17.81 -18.63 -14.96
CA THR A 117 18.67 -18.11 -16.04
C THR A 117 19.62 -17.04 -15.54
N ALA A 118 20.88 -17.43 -15.29
CA ALA A 118 21.99 -16.49 -15.19
C ALA A 118 22.19 -15.87 -16.58
N ILE A 119 22.04 -14.55 -16.67
CA ILE A 119 22.41 -13.80 -17.87
C ILE A 119 23.94 -13.83 -17.94
N ASP A 120 24.48 -14.48 -18.97
CA ASP A 120 25.91 -14.50 -19.22
C ASP A 120 26.33 -13.11 -19.72
N SER A 121 26.76 -12.25 -18.81
CA SER A 121 27.15 -10.85 -19.08
C SER A 121 28.48 -10.73 -19.85
N SER A 122 28.97 -11.83 -20.44
CA SER A 122 30.29 -11.94 -21.05
C SER A 122 30.30 -11.57 -22.54
N LEU A 123 29.13 -11.48 -23.18
CA LEU A 123 28.99 -11.13 -24.59
C LEU A 123 28.30 -9.77 -24.74
N ASN A 124 28.99 -8.80 -25.36
CA ASN A 124 28.45 -7.45 -25.67
C ASN A 124 27.50 -7.48 -26.90
N GLN A 125 26.72 -8.54 -26.99
CA GLN A 125 25.78 -8.83 -28.05
C GLN A 125 24.55 -9.45 -27.43
N LYS A 126 23.38 -8.99 -27.87
CA LYS A 126 22.10 -9.48 -27.34
C LYS A 126 21.07 -9.56 -28.45
N THR A 127 20.30 -10.62 -28.54
CA THR A 127 19.22 -10.66 -29.53
C THR A 127 18.02 -9.83 -29.08
N PHE A 128 17.19 -9.36 -30.03
CA PHE A 128 15.94 -8.67 -29.64
C PHE A 128 15.00 -9.60 -28.87
N SER A 129 14.96 -10.90 -29.19
CA SER A 129 14.14 -11.88 -28.48
C SER A 129 14.62 -12.07 -27.04
N GLU A 130 15.92 -12.17 -26.79
CA GLU A 130 16.51 -12.25 -25.44
C GLU A 130 16.24 -10.99 -24.63
N PHE A 131 16.38 -9.80 -25.24
CA PHE A 131 16.09 -8.56 -24.53
C PHE A 131 14.62 -8.45 -24.12
N ILE A 132 13.71 -8.80 -25.03
CA ILE A 132 12.28 -8.76 -24.71
C ILE A 132 11.98 -9.76 -23.60
N ASN A 133 12.37 -11.02 -23.79
CA ASN A 133 11.98 -12.12 -22.90
C ASN A 133 12.70 -12.11 -21.54
N ASN A 134 13.87 -11.48 -21.43
CA ASN A 134 14.66 -11.48 -20.19
C ASN A 134 14.69 -10.12 -19.49
N GLU A 135 14.72 -8.98 -20.20
CA GLU A 135 14.80 -7.65 -19.57
C GLU A 135 13.47 -6.88 -19.64
N LEU A 136 12.83 -6.80 -20.81
CA LEU A 136 11.56 -6.06 -20.96
C LEU A 136 10.43 -6.70 -20.15
N VAL A 137 10.48 -8.02 -19.94
CA VAL A 137 9.51 -8.73 -19.10
C VAL A 137 9.63 -8.31 -17.63
N GLU A 138 10.83 -8.07 -17.12
CA GLU A 138 11.04 -7.60 -15.74
C GLU A 138 10.43 -6.21 -15.56
N TYR A 139 10.64 -5.32 -16.53
CA TYR A 139 9.97 -4.01 -16.55
C TYR A 139 8.44 -4.17 -16.54
N SER A 140 7.91 -5.11 -17.33
CA SER A 140 6.47 -5.36 -17.39
C SER A 140 5.92 -5.91 -16.06
N GLN A 141 6.67 -6.76 -15.36
CA GLN A 141 6.31 -7.25 -14.03
C GLN A 141 6.36 -6.14 -12.97
N LEU A 142 7.39 -5.30 -13.00
CA LEU A 142 7.50 -4.13 -12.13
C LEU A 142 6.36 -3.14 -12.39
N ASP A 143 5.95 -2.97 -13.65
CA ASP A 143 4.79 -2.18 -14.02
C ASP A 143 3.49 -2.72 -13.41
N LEU A 144 3.29 -4.04 -13.45
CA LEU A 144 2.13 -4.65 -12.80
C LEU A 144 2.17 -4.45 -11.28
N ARG A 145 3.34 -4.65 -10.67
CA ARG A 145 3.53 -4.52 -9.21
C ARG A 145 3.28 -3.10 -8.72
N ARG A 146 3.62 -2.06 -9.49
CA ARG A 146 3.33 -0.66 -9.14
C ARG A 146 1.90 -0.24 -9.46
N SER A 147 1.27 -0.86 -10.45
CA SER A 147 -0.03 -0.41 -11.00
C SER A 147 -1.24 -1.08 -10.36
N LEU A 148 -1.10 -2.33 -9.90
CA LEU A 148 -2.17 -3.12 -9.29
C LEU A 148 -1.95 -3.28 -7.77
N PRO A 149 -3.00 -3.18 -6.95
CA PRO A 149 -2.89 -3.33 -5.51
C PRO A 149 -2.87 -4.80 -5.07
N ASN A 150 -2.48 -5.02 -3.81
CA ASN A 150 -2.59 -6.32 -3.14
C ASN A 150 -3.98 -6.47 -2.50
N ILE A 151 -4.54 -7.68 -2.51
CA ILE A 151 -5.85 -7.99 -1.91
C ILE A 151 -5.92 -7.68 -0.41
N MET A 152 -4.80 -7.82 0.30
CA MET A 152 -4.76 -7.74 1.76
C MET A 152 -5.00 -6.33 2.29
N ASP A 153 -4.26 -5.34 1.79
CA ASP A 153 -4.42 -3.94 2.22
C ASP A 153 -5.14 -3.05 1.20
N GLY A 154 -5.31 -3.53 -0.05
CA GLY A 154 -5.85 -2.72 -1.13
C GLY A 154 -4.92 -1.61 -1.60
N LEU A 155 -3.64 -1.65 -1.24
CA LEU A 155 -2.68 -0.58 -1.51
C LEU A 155 -1.69 -0.99 -2.59
N LYS A 156 -1.31 0.01 -3.39
CA LYS A 156 -0.14 -0.06 -4.26
C LYS A 156 1.14 0.18 -3.42
N PRO A 157 2.32 -0.26 -3.89
CA PRO A 157 3.57 -0.09 -3.14
C PRO A 157 3.85 1.36 -2.72
N SER A 158 3.58 2.34 -3.59
CA SER A 158 3.77 3.76 -3.24
C SER A 158 2.91 4.20 -2.06
N GLN A 159 1.65 3.77 -2.01
CA GLN A 159 0.72 4.06 -0.91
C GLN A 159 1.17 3.37 0.38
N ARG A 160 1.68 2.15 0.28
CA ARG A 160 2.20 1.39 1.42
C ARG A 160 3.45 2.04 2.03
N LYS A 161 4.38 2.53 1.20
CA LYS A 161 5.56 3.30 1.63
C LYS A 161 5.17 4.57 2.39
N VAL A 162 4.13 5.28 1.92
CA VAL A 162 3.56 6.44 2.62
C VAL A 162 3.04 6.04 3.99
N LEU A 163 2.20 5.00 4.10
CA LEU A 163 1.67 4.56 5.39
C LEU A 163 2.76 4.05 6.33
N PHE A 164 3.74 3.30 5.84
CA PHE A 164 4.87 2.84 6.65
C PHE A 164 5.63 4.02 7.29
N THR A 165 5.90 5.07 6.51
CA THR A 165 6.56 6.27 7.02
C THR A 165 5.69 7.00 8.05
N MET A 166 4.38 7.10 7.80
CA MET A 166 3.43 7.69 8.75
C MET A 166 3.39 6.90 10.06
N PHE A 167 3.27 5.58 10.01
CA PHE A 167 3.26 4.70 11.18
C PHE A 167 4.59 4.71 11.95
N GLY A 168 5.72 4.84 11.27
CA GLY A 168 7.04 4.81 11.91
C GLY A 168 7.47 6.15 12.52
N ARG A 169 7.10 7.29 11.91
CA ARG A 169 7.67 8.61 12.27
C ARG A 169 6.67 9.71 12.53
N TYR A 170 5.51 9.67 11.87
CA TYR A 170 4.50 10.74 11.92
C TYR A 170 3.16 10.21 12.42
N GLU A 171 3.19 9.30 13.39
CA GLU A 171 1.96 8.68 13.92
C GLU A 171 1.12 9.69 14.71
N ARG A 172 1.74 10.77 15.19
CA ARG A 172 1.08 11.88 15.91
C ARG A 172 1.45 13.21 15.27
N GLY A 173 0.49 14.13 15.26
CA GLY A 173 0.67 15.48 14.74
C GLY A 173 0.50 15.57 13.23
N GLU A 174 0.77 16.76 12.72
CA GLU A 174 0.62 17.12 11.31
C GLU A 174 2.00 17.25 10.67
N VAL A 175 2.09 16.90 9.39
CA VAL A 175 3.31 16.99 8.59
C VAL A 175 2.99 17.63 7.26
N ARG A 176 3.88 18.51 6.78
CA ARG A 176 3.72 19.13 5.46
C ARG A 176 3.88 18.06 4.37
N VAL A 177 3.04 18.10 3.34
CA VAL A 177 3.04 17.05 2.28
C VAL A 177 4.40 16.94 1.58
N SER A 178 5.07 18.06 1.27
CA SER A 178 6.41 18.03 0.67
C SER A 178 7.46 17.38 1.57
N GLN A 179 7.39 17.63 2.89
CA GLN A 179 8.30 17.04 3.85
C GLN A 179 8.05 15.53 4.00
N LEU A 180 6.78 15.13 4.00
CA LEU A 180 6.41 13.72 4.03
C LEU A 180 6.91 12.98 2.78
N ALA A 181 6.78 13.56 1.58
CA ALA A 181 7.29 12.97 0.35
C ALA A 181 8.81 12.74 0.40
N GLY A 182 9.58 13.73 0.86
CA GLY A 182 11.03 13.58 1.06
C GLY A 182 11.38 12.52 2.10
N ALA A 183 10.66 12.47 3.23
CA ALA A 183 10.86 11.44 4.24
C ALA A 183 10.56 10.02 3.72
N VAL A 184 9.48 9.85 2.94
CA VAL A 184 9.15 8.56 2.31
C VAL A 184 10.25 8.14 1.34
N SER A 185 10.76 9.07 0.52
CA SER A 185 11.86 8.78 -0.39
C SER A 185 13.13 8.34 0.36
N GLN A 186 13.48 9.05 1.43
CA GLN A 186 14.66 8.75 2.25
C GLN A 186 14.56 7.41 2.98
N TYR A 187 13.42 7.11 3.62
CA TYR A 187 13.31 5.96 4.53
C TYR A 187 12.79 4.69 3.88
N CYS A 188 12.02 4.80 2.78
CA CYS A 188 11.48 3.64 2.09
C CYS A 188 12.21 3.32 0.78
N GLY A 189 13.22 4.11 0.40
CA GLY A 189 13.87 3.97 -0.91
C GLY A 189 12.85 4.13 -2.04
N TYR A 190 12.24 5.31 -2.18
CA TYR A 190 11.34 5.56 -3.31
C TYR A 190 12.11 6.20 -4.47
N HIS A 191 12.11 5.52 -5.63
CA HIS A 191 12.99 5.85 -6.77
C HIS A 191 12.29 6.47 -7.98
N HIS A 192 11.00 6.81 -7.90
CA HIS A 192 10.22 7.33 -9.04
C HIS A 192 9.90 8.83 -8.95
N GLY A 193 10.66 9.58 -8.16
CA GLY A 193 10.53 11.02 -8.00
C GLY A 193 9.47 11.45 -6.97
N GLU A 194 9.76 12.52 -6.24
CA GLU A 194 8.92 13.00 -5.14
C GLU A 194 7.56 13.54 -5.60
N GLU A 195 7.45 14.04 -6.83
CA GLU A 195 6.18 14.53 -7.37
C GLU A 195 5.10 13.44 -7.44
N SER A 196 5.50 12.22 -7.81
CA SER A 196 4.61 11.05 -7.80
C SER A 196 4.15 10.69 -6.38
N LEU A 197 5.05 10.83 -5.39
CA LEU A 197 4.71 10.63 -3.98
C LEU A 197 3.77 11.71 -3.46
N VAL A 198 3.98 12.98 -3.81
CA VAL A 198 3.06 14.08 -3.47
C VAL A 198 1.66 13.75 -3.95
N ASN A 199 1.51 13.37 -5.23
CA ASN A 199 0.22 12.98 -5.79
C ASN A 199 -0.38 11.76 -5.08
N THR A 200 0.47 10.79 -4.68
CA THR A 200 0.03 9.62 -3.90
C THR A 200 -0.51 10.03 -2.52
N ILE A 201 0.19 10.91 -1.81
CA ILE A 201 -0.20 11.42 -0.49
C ILE A 201 -1.52 12.19 -0.60
N VAL A 202 -1.63 13.10 -1.56
CA VAL A 202 -2.85 13.88 -1.79
C VAL A 202 -4.05 12.97 -2.03
N ARG A 203 -3.91 11.97 -2.91
CA ARG A 203 -4.99 11.00 -3.21
C ARG A 203 -5.37 10.11 -2.03
N LEU A 204 -4.42 9.78 -1.13
CA LEU A 204 -4.72 9.04 0.10
C LEU A 204 -5.50 9.88 1.13
N ALA A 205 -5.40 11.21 1.03
CA ALA A 205 -6.05 12.14 1.95
C ALA A 205 -7.41 12.67 1.47
N GLN A 206 -7.65 12.69 0.15
CA GLN A 206 -8.89 13.19 -0.46
C GLN A 206 -10.16 12.54 0.11
N ASP A 207 -11.19 13.36 0.33
CA ASP A 207 -12.44 13.00 1.00
C ASP A 207 -13.72 13.49 0.28
N PHE A 208 -13.59 14.10 -0.90
CA PHE A 208 -14.75 14.54 -1.69
C PHE A 208 -15.51 13.36 -2.32
N VAL A 209 -16.78 13.59 -2.70
CA VAL A 209 -17.66 12.55 -3.25
C VAL A 209 -17.07 11.90 -4.50
N GLY A 210 -16.92 10.57 -4.46
CA GLY A 210 -16.32 9.79 -5.54
C GLY A 210 -14.81 9.57 -5.40
N SER A 211 -14.18 10.05 -4.32
CA SER A 211 -12.81 9.71 -3.93
C SER A 211 -12.81 8.53 -2.92
N ASN A 212 -12.23 8.68 -1.74
CA ASN A 212 -12.15 7.64 -0.72
C ASN A 212 -13.43 7.60 0.13
N ASN A 213 -14.00 6.41 0.34
CA ASN A 213 -15.03 6.23 1.38
C ASN A 213 -14.43 6.38 2.78
N LEU A 214 -13.17 5.98 2.94
CA LEU A 214 -12.41 6.11 4.17
C LEU A 214 -10.97 6.51 3.82
N ASN A 215 -10.67 7.79 3.96
CA ASN A 215 -9.34 8.34 3.79
C ASN A 215 -8.44 7.96 4.99
N LEU A 216 -7.25 7.43 4.68
CA LEU A 216 -6.27 7.01 5.70
C LEU A 216 -5.42 8.18 6.21
N LEU A 217 -5.36 9.26 5.43
CA LEU A 217 -4.75 10.52 5.77
C LEU A 217 -5.80 11.61 5.83
N LEU A 218 -5.63 12.62 6.69
CA LEU A 218 -6.53 13.77 6.76
C LEU A 218 -6.07 14.86 5.78
N PRO A 219 -7.02 15.51 5.06
CA PRO A 219 -6.73 16.65 4.21
C PRO A 219 -6.68 17.94 5.05
N LEU A 220 -5.50 18.37 5.49
CA LEU A 220 -5.33 19.62 6.26
C LEU A 220 -4.89 20.75 5.33
N GLY A 221 -5.88 21.39 4.70
CA GLY A 221 -5.71 22.38 3.64
C GLY A 221 -6.50 22.01 2.39
N GLN A 222 -6.18 22.61 1.25
CA GLN A 222 -6.88 22.34 -0.02
C GLN A 222 -6.29 21.13 -0.75
N PHE A 223 -6.88 19.95 -0.56
CA PHE A 223 -6.47 18.68 -1.18
C PHE A 223 -7.19 18.37 -2.51
N GLY A 224 -7.87 19.39 -3.03
CA GLY A 224 -8.66 19.32 -4.25
C GLY A 224 -10.09 18.88 -3.94
N THR A 225 -10.98 19.25 -4.85
CA THR A 225 -12.42 19.16 -4.63
C THR A 225 -13.08 18.38 -5.76
N ARG A 226 -14.39 18.20 -5.63
CA ARG A 226 -15.22 17.61 -6.68
C ARG A 226 -15.28 18.46 -7.95
N LEU A 227 -14.91 19.74 -7.88
CA LEU A 227 -14.97 20.66 -9.03
C LEU A 227 -14.09 20.18 -10.19
N ALA A 228 -12.87 19.74 -9.87
CA ALA A 228 -11.90 19.22 -10.84
C ALA A 228 -11.53 17.74 -10.62
N GLY A 229 -12.11 17.08 -9.62
CA GLY A 229 -11.78 15.70 -9.27
C GLY A 229 -10.43 15.58 -8.58
N GLY A 230 -10.08 16.57 -7.76
CA GLY A 230 -8.83 16.60 -7.02
C GLY A 230 -7.63 17.20 -7.77
N GLU A 231 -7.77 17.55 -9.05
CA GLU A 231 -6.72 18.23 -9.84
C GLU A 231 -6.48 19.68 -9.39
N ASP A 232 -7.43 20.26 -8.66
CA ASP A 232 -7.41 21.58 -8.04
C ASP A 232 -6.75 21.61 -6.65
N ALA A 233 -6.01 20.55 -6.28
CA ALA A 233 -5.23 20.51 -5.06
C ALA A 233 -4.15 21.60 -5.03
N ALA A 234 -3.95 22.22 -3.87
CA ALA A 234 -2.91 23.22 -3.68
C ALA A 234 -1.50 22.58 -3.66
N SER A 235 -0.47 23.40 -3.87
CA SER A 235 0.91 22.94 -3.84
C SER A 235 1.27 22.26 -2.52
N ALA A 236 2.00 21.14 -2.59
CA ALA A 236 2.48 20.36 -1.45
C ALA A 236 3.27 21.14 -0.39
N ARG A 237 3.76 22.34 -0.74
CA ARG A 237 4.48 23.23 0.17
C ARG A 237 3.56 23.94 1.16
N TYR A 238 2.27 24.06 0.84
CA TYR A 238 1.29 24.83 1.63
C TYR A 238 0.29 23.95 2.37
N ILE A 239 0.16 22.69 1.98
CA ILE A 239 -0.79 21.75 2.58
C ILE A 239 -0.12 20.79 3.55
N TYR A 240 -0.87 20.43 4.59
CA TYR A 240 -0.45 19.53 5.65
C TYR A 240 -1.32 18.30 5.65
N THR A 241 -0.81 17.22 6.20
CA THR A 241 -1.60 16.00 6.40
C THR A 241 -1.25 15.38 7.75
N SER A 242 -2.16 14.57 8.26
CA SER A 242 -1.94 13.77 9.46
C SER A 242 -2.56 12.40 9.24
N LEU A 243 -2.19 11.45 10.10
CA LEU A 243 -2.82 10.15 10.08
C LEU A 243 -4.29 10.28 10.50
N SER A 244 -5.21 9.64 9.77
CA SER A 244 -6.62 9.57 10.18
C SER A 244 -6.74 8.84 11.52
N PRO A 245 -7.59 9.29 12.46
CA PRO A 245 -7.84 8.59 13.71
C PRO A 245 -8.26 7.12 13.50
N LEU A 246 -8.92 6.85 12.37
CA LEU A 246 -9.34 5.50 11.99
C LEU A 246 -8.19 4.61 11.52
N ALA A 247 -7.09 5.19 11.01
CA ALA A 247 -6.04 4.39 10.36
C ALA A 247 -5.36 3.41 11.33
N ARG A 248 -5.01 3.80 12.56
CA ARG A 248 -4.43 2.86 13.55
C ARG A 248 -5.44 1.90 14.17
N VAL A 249 -6.73 2.20 14.06
CA VAL A 249 -7.78 1.24 14.44
C VAL A 249 -7.93 0.18 13.34
N ILE A 250 -7.88 0.60 12.07
CA ILE A 250 -7.91 -0.29 10.91
C ILE A 250 -6.65 -1.13 10.81
N PHE A 251 -5.49 -0.57 11.14
CA PHE A 251 -4.17 -1.21 11.14
C PHE A 251 -3.60 -1.25 12.58
N PRO A 252 -4.01 -2.24 13.39
CA PRO A 252 -3.60 -2.36 14.79
C PRO A 252 -2.09 -2.47 14.96
N ARG A 253 -1.52 -1.71 15.89
CA ARG A 253 -0.07 -1.77 16.23
C ARG A 253 0.45 -3.18 16.55
N PRO A 254 -0.29 -4.07 17.22
CA PRO A 254 0.23 -5.41 17.48
C PRO A 254 0.43 -6.25 16.21
N ASP A 255 -0.33 -5.97 15.15
CA ASP A 255 -0.18 -6.68 13.88
C ASP A 255 1.16 -6.34 13.21
N ASP A 256 1.70 -5.14 13.42
CA ASP A 256 3.00 -4.71 12.90
C ASP A 256 4.15 -5.67 13.29
N LYS A 257 4.00 -6.52 14.31
CA LYS A 257 5.04 -7.48 14.72
C LYS A 257 4.98 -8.83 14.01
N VAL A 258 3.88 -9.11 13.31
CA VAL A 258 3.66 -10.36 12.57
C VAL A 258 3.60 -10.15 11.05
N LEU A 259 3.92 -8.95 10.58
CA LEU A 259 4.07 -8.63 9.16
C LEU A 259 5.48 -8.98 8.66
N LYS A 260 5.56 -9.32 7.38
CA LYS A 260 6.83 -9.57 6.69
C LYS A 260 7.32 -8.26 6.05
N TYR A 261 8.32 -7.64 6.67
CA TYR A 261 8.96 -6.43 6.18
C TYR A 261 9.98 -6.74 5.08
N LEU A 262 9.99 -5.89 4.05
CA LEU A 262 10.99 -5.96 2.98
C LEU A 262 12.29 -5.29 3.42
N VAL A 263 13.39 -5.72 2.84
CA VAL A 263 14.71 -5.10 3.03
C VAL A 263 15.21 -4.63 1.67
N GLU A 264 15.51 -3.34 1.57
CA GLU A 264 16.04 -2.73 0.36
C GLU A 264 17.27 -1.89 0.76
N GLU A 265 18.39 -2.06 0.04
CA GLU A 265 19.66 -1.37 0.34
C GLU A 265 20.13 -1.53 1.81
N ASN A 266 19.87 -2.72 2.40
CA ASN A 266 20.09 -3.05 3.82
C ASN A 266 19.24 -2.26 4.83
N ALA A 267 18.28 -1.46 4.37
CA ALA A 267 17.30 -0.78 5.20
C ALA A 267 16.00 -1.59 5.26
N LEU A 268 15.41 -1.69 6.45
CA LEU A 268 14.07 -2.22 6.61
C LEU A 268 13.06 -1.19 6.06
N ILE A 269 12.30 -1.58 5.05
CA ILE A 269 11.29 -0.74 4.40
C ILE A 269 9.89 -1.28 4.70
N GLU A 270 8.87 -0.90 3.95
CA GLU A 270 7.48 -1.31 4.16
C GLU A 270 7.27 -2.85 4.10
N PRO A 271 6.20 -3.38 4.71
CA PRO A 271 5.87 -4.79 4.56
C PRO A 271 5.41 -5.14 3.15
N GLU A 272 5.43 -6.43 2.80
CA GLU A 272 4.86 -6.91 1.53
C GLU A 272 3.41 -6.43 1.37
N TRP A 273 2.66 -6.49 2.46
CA TRP A 273 1.33 -5.93 2.63
C TRP A 273 1.02 -5.71 4.10
N TYR A 274 0.15 -4.74 4.40
CA TYR A 274 -0.47 -4.64 5.72
C TYR A 274 -1.68 -5.59 5.82
N CYS A 275 -2.05 -5.96 7.03
CA CYS A 275 -3.25 -6.74 7.30
C CYS A 275 -4.25 -5.89 8.08
N PRO A 276 -5.13 -5.11 7.42
CA PRO A 276 -6.16 -4.36 8.13
C PRO A 276 -7.18 -5.29 8.80
N ILE A 277 -7.98 -4.78 9.72
CA ILE A 277 -9.06 -5.56 10.37
C ILE A 277 -10.27 -5.80 9.46
N ILE A 278 -10.39 -5.06 8.34
CA ILE A 278 -11.43 -5.19 7.32
C ILE A 278 -10.83 -4.98 5.92
N PRO A 279 -11.42 -5.56 4.85
CA PRO A 279 -10.85 -5.50 3.51
C PRO A 279 -10.95 -4.09 2.91
N MET A 280 -9.90 -3.29 3.08
CA MET A 280 -9.83 -1.90 2.62
C MET A 280 -9.96 -1.76 1.09
N ILE A 281 -9.55 -2.79 0.34
CA ILE A 281 -9.74 -2.87 -1.12
C ILE A 281 -11.21 -2.75 -1.54
N LEU A 282 -12.14 -3.27 -0.72
CA LEU A 282 -13.57 -3.16 -0.98
C LEU A 282 -14.12 -1.82 -0.52
N ILE A 283 -13.55 -1.19 0.51
CA ILE A 283 -14.04 0.07 1.06
C ILE A 283 -13.75 1.22 0.11
N ASN A 284 -12.49 1.39 -0.28
CA ASN A 284 -12.08 2.48 -1.16
C ASN A 284 -12.12 2.10 -2.65
N GLY A 285 -12.30 0.82 -2.95
CA GLY A 285 -12.19 0.32 -4.31
C GLY A 285 -10.74 0.36 -4.82
N ALA A 286 -10.57 0.06 -6.10
CA ALA A 286 -9.29 0.20 -6.78
C ALA A 286 -9.48 0.39 -8.28
N GLU A 287 -8.61 1.22 -8.85
CA GLU A 287 -8.45 1.36 -10.28
C GLU A 287 -6.95 1.32 -10.63
N GLY A 288 -6.60 0.49 -11.60
CA GLY A 288 -5.21 0.28 -12.01
C GLY A 288 -5.12 -0.33 -13.39
N ILE A 289 -4.17 0.13 -14.18
CA ILE A 289 -3.89 -0.37 -15.54
C ILE A 289 -2.40 -0.65 -15.59
N GLY A 290 -2.02 -1.88 -15.92
CA GLY A 290 -0.65 -2.27 -16.20
C GLY A 290 -0.55 -3.03 -17.53
N THR A 291 0.64 -3.52 -17.86
CA THR A 291 0.90 -4.25 -19.11
C THR A 291 0.03 -5.50 -19.28
N GLY A 292 -1.12 -5.38 -19.95
CA GLY A 292 -2.02 -6.51 -20.27
C GLY A 292 -3.12 -6.80 -19.23
N TRP A 293 -3.05 -6.20 -18.04
CA TRP A 293 -4.07 -6.35 -16.99
C TRP A 293 -4.61 -4.99 -16.55
N ALA A 294 -5.88 -5.00 -16.14
CA ALA A 294 -6.51 -3.86 -15.50
C ALA A 294 -7.31 -4.35 -14.30
N THR A 295 -7.55 -3.48 -13.34
CA THR A 295 -8.42 -3.75 -12.21
C THR A 295 -9.37 -2.59 -12.00
N LYS A 296 -10.64 -2.90 -11.77
CA LYS A 296 -11.69 -1.94 -11.43
C LYS A 296 -12.61 -2.58 -10.39
N ILE A 297 -12.52 -2.07 -9.18
CA ILE A 297 -13.35 -2.47 -8.03
C ILE A 297 -14.03 -1.20 -7.53
N LEU A 298 -15.35 -1.22 -7.43
CA LEU A 298 -16.11 -0.09 -6.92
C LEU A 298 -16.17 -0.13 -5.40
N PRO A 299 -16.14 1.04 -4.74
CA PRO A 299 -16.14 1.13 -3.29
C PRO A 299 -17.45 0.62 -2.70
N ARG A 300 -17.38 0.10 -1.47
CA ARG A 300 -18.48 -0.46 -0.68
C ARG A 300 -18.63 0.31 0.62
N CYS A 301 -19.81 0.20 1.23
CA CYS A 301 -20.09 0.88 2.48
C CYS A 301 -19.27 0.26 3.63
N PRO A 302 -18.48 1.06 4.38
CA PRO A 302 -17.70 0.54 5.51
C PRO A 302 -18.54 -0.24 6.54
N ARG A 303 -19.77 0.22 6.82
CA ARG A 303 -20.69 -0.44 7.75
C ARG A 303 -21.11 -1.83 7.28
N GLN A 304 -21.39 -1.98 5.98
CA GLN A 304 -21.73 -3.28 5.39
C GLN A 304 -20.53 -4.22 5.41
N VAL A 305 -19.33 -3.71 5.13
CA VAL A 305 -18.09 -4.48 5.22
C VAL A 305 -17.87 -4.98 6.65
N ILE A 306 -17.97 -4.11 7.66
CA ILE A 306 -17.86 -4.51 9.08
C ILE A 306 -18.90 -5.56 9.45
N SER A 307 -20.17 -5.35 9.06
CA SER A 307 -21.25 -6.30 9.32
C SER A 307 -20.97 -7.66 8.68
N ASN A 308 -20.47 -7.69 7.44
CA ASN A 308 -20.12 -8.92 6.75
C ASN A 308 -18.90 -9.62 7.37
N THR A 309 -17.91 -8.87 7.87
CA THR A 309 -16.81 -9.45 8.64
C THR A 309 -17.33 -10.12 9.91
N GLN A 310 -18.21 -9.46 10.66
CA GLN A 310 -18.80 -10.05 11.87
C GLN A 310 -19.64 -11.29 11.54
N ARG A 311 -20.43 -11.27 10.48
CA ARG A 311 -21.19 -12.44 10.00
C ARG A 311 -20.28 -13.64 9.75
N LEU A 312 -19.14 -13.45 9.08
CA LEU A 312 -18.18 -14.55 8.85
C LEU A 312 -17.54 -15.05 10.16
N ILE A 313 -17.24 -14.17 11.11
CA ILE A 313 -16.74 -14.57 12.45
C ILE A 313 -17.77 -15.49 13.13
N ASP A 314 -19.06 -15.16 12.99
CA ASP A 314 -20.19 -15.91 13.55
C ASP A 314 -20.54 -17.19 12.76
N GLY A 315 -19.85 -17.45 11.63
CA GLY A 315 -20.10 -18.61 10.77
C GLY A 315 -21.31 -18.46 9.84
N LEU A 316 -21.80 -17.23 9.66
CA LEU A 316 -22.90 -16.90 8.75
C LEU A 316 -22.37 -16.57 7.34
N SER A 317 -23.22 -16.75 6.33
CA SER A 317 -22.89 -16.39 4.95
C SER A 317 -22.80 -14.87 4.75
N LEU A 318 -21.94 -14.46 3.82
CA LEU A 318 -21.83 -13.08 3.37
C LEU A 318 -23.13 -12.60 2.72
N GLN A 319 -23.51 -11.35 3.00
CA GLN A 319 -24.54 -10.65 2.26
C GLN A 319 -23.93 -9.91 1.08
N GLU A 320 -24.63 -9.92 -0.04
CA GLU A 320 -24.25 -9.13 -1.20
C GLU A 320 -24.28 -7.64 -0.85
N MET A 321 -23.25 -6.93 -1.28
CA MET A 321 -23.12 -5.49 -1.06
C MET A 321 -23.36 -4.81 -2.41
N MET A 322 -23.90 -3.59 -2.39
CA MET A 322 -23.97 -2.74 -3.58
C MET A 322 -22.82 -1.71 -3.55
N PRO A 323 -22.37 -1.18 -4.70
CA PRO A 323 -21.43 -0.07 -4.71
C PRO A 323 -21.99 1.11 -3.93
N HIS A 324 -21.12 1.79 -3.18
CA HIS A 324 -21.49 2.90 -2.33
C HIS A 324 -20.35 3.92 -2.33
N PHE A 325 -20.72 5.19 -2.51
CA PHE A 325 -19.79 6.31 -2.45
C PHE A 325 -20.20 7.25 -1.32
N ARG A 326 -19.27 7.59 -0.44
CA ARG A 326 -19.51 8.48 0.69
C ARG A 326 -20.11 9.81 0.22
N ASN A 327 -21.16 10.26 0.91
CA ASN A 327 -21.88 11.51 0.67
C ASN A 327 -22.53 11.65 -0.72
N PHE A 328 -22.57 10.59 -1.53
CA PHE A 328 -23.26 10.60 -2.83
C PHE A 328 -24.78 10.54 -2.65
N GLN A 329 -25.50 11.47 -3.29
CA GLN A 329 -26.96 11.59 -3.14
C GLN A 329 -27.77 11.03 -4.32
N GLY A 330 -27.08 10.43 -5.30
CA GLY A 330 -27.72 9.84 -6.48
C GLY A 330 -28.19 8.40 -6.23
N THR A 331 -28.56 7.70 -7.30
CA THR A 331 -28.97 6.30 -7.23
C THR A 331 -27.98 5.39 -7.93
N ILE A 332 -27.82 4.18 -7.42
CA ILE A 332 -26.96 3.14 -7.99
C ILE A 332 -27.81 1.90 -8.18
N ASP A 333 -28.05 1.54 -9.43
CA ASP A 333 -28.88 0.40 -9.82
C ASP A 333 -28.02 -0.66 -10.51
N GLU A 334 -28.19 -1.93 -10.14
CA GLU A 334 -27.57 -3.02 -10.90
C GLU A 334 -28.38 -3.26 -12.19
N THR A 335 -27.72 -3.13 -13.33
CA THR A 335 -28.34 -3.28 -14.66
C THR A 335 -28.13 -4.66 -15.26
N ALA A 336 -27.01 -5.28 -14.93
CA ALA A 336 -26.63 -6.65 -15.24
C ALA A 336 -25.60 -7.07 -14.19
N SER A 337 -25.30 -8.37 -14.10
CA SER A 337 -24.30 -8.86 -13.14
C SER A 337 -23.01 -8.04 -13.23
N ARG A 338 -22.66 -7.37 -12.13
CA ARG A 338 -21.44 -6.53 -12.01
C ARG A 338 -21.39 -5.31 -12.94
N GLN A 339 -22.54 -4.88 -13.43
CA GLN A 339 -22.70 -3.64 -14.19
C GLN A 339 -23.69 -2.73 -13.50
N TYR A 340 -23.21 -1.58 -13.05
CA TYR A 340 -23.97 -0.64 -12.26
C TYR A 340 -24.18 0.64 -13.02
N ARG A 341 -25.41 1.14 -12.96
CA ARG A 341 -25.79 2.45 -13.45
C ARG A 341 -25.78 3.43 -12.30
N ILE A 342 -24.90 4.41 -12.39
CA ILE A 342 -24.77 5.47 -11.39
C ILE A 342 -25.48 6.71 -11.95
N SER A 343 -26.58 7.10 -11.31
CA SER A 343 -27.44 8.18 -11.76
C SER A 343 -27.32 9.39 -10.83
N GLY A 344 -27.10 10.56 -11.41
CA GLY A 344 -27.21 11.84 -10.71
C GLY A 344 -28.68 12.18 -10.40
N LYS A 345 -28.89 13.31 -9.73
CA LYS A 345 -30.21 13.76 -9.29
C LYS A 345 -30.59 15.04 -10.05
N VAL A 346 -31.73 14.98 -10.74
CA VAL A 346 -32.33 16.10 -11.45
C VAL A 346 -33.81 16.20 -11.12
N SER A 347 -34.28 17.42 -10.89
CA SER A 347 -35.69 17.74 -10.65
C SER A 347 -36.16 18.77 -11.68
N TYR A 348 -37.44 18.70 -12.05
CA TYR A 348 -38.02 19.57 -13.07
C TYR A 348 -39.16 20.37 -12.46
N HIS A 349 -39.13 21.69 -12.65
CA HIS A 349 -40.11 22.62 -12.10
C HIS A 349 -40.67 23.50 -13.21
N ARG A 350 -41.98 23.44 -13.43
CA ARG A 350 -42.69 24.35 -14.33
C ARG A 350 -43.04 25.62 -13.56
N LEU A 351 -42.48 26.74 -13.99
CA LEU A 351 -42.76 28.06 -13.42
C LEU A 351 -43.53 28.91 -14.45
N ARG A 352 -44.04 30.07 -14.02
CA ARG A 352 -44.73 31.03 -14.92
C ARG A 352 -43.86 31.49 -16.09
N ASN A 353 -42.53 31.47 -15.92
CA ASN A 353 -41.52 31.89 -16.89
C ASN A 353 -40.87 30.72 -17.67
N GLY A 354 -41.43 29.51 -17.58
CA GLY A 354 -41.00 28.35 -18.34
C GLY A 354 -40.55 27.15 -17.50
N LEU A 355 -40.08 26.11 -18.18
CA LEU A 355 -39.58 24.89 -17.54
C LEU A 355 -38.13 25.07 -17.05
N ARG A 356 -37.87 24.72 -15.79
CA ARG A 356 -36.51 24.67 -15.21
C ARG A 356 -36.11 23.25 -14.85
N ALA A 357 -34.85 22.91 -15.09
CA ALA A 357 -34.23 21.67 -14.62
C ALA A 357 -33.18 22.00 -13.56
N VAL A 358 -33.31 21.44 -12.37
CA VAL A 358 -32.40 21.66 -11.24
C VAL A 358 -31.61 20.37 -11.00
N ILE A 359 -30.31 20.42 -11.26
CA ILE A 359 -29.38 19.31 -11.06
C ILE A 359 -28.71 19.49 -9.71
N THR A 360 -28.95 18.56 -8.79
CA THR A 360 -28.40 18.61 -7.42
C THR A 360 -27.30 17.57 -7.18
N GLU A 361 -27.08 16.66 -8.13
CA GLU A 361 -26.04 15.63 -8.01
C GLU A 361 -25.59 15.13 -9.39
N LEU A 362 -24.28 14.93 -9.57
CA LEU A 362 -23.68 14.35 -10.77
C LEU A 362 -23.24 12.90 -10.50
N PRO A 363 -23.25 12.01 -11.52
CA PRO A 363 -22.66 10.69 -11.38
C PRO A 363 -21.20 10.76 -10.92
N THR A 364 -20.75 9.72 -10.21
CA THR A 364 -19.34 9.65 -9.76
C THR A 364 -18.39 9.57 -10.96
N GLY A 365 -17.22 10.20 -10.83
CA GLY A 365 -16.26 10.35 -11.93
C GLY A 365 -16.59 11.49 -12.92
N VAL A 366 -17.69 12.21 -12.71
CA VAL A 366 -18.06 13.42 -13.48
C VAL A 366 -17.91 14.65 -12.59
N TRP A 367 -16.99 15.54 -12.96
CA TRP A 367 -16.60 16.71 -12.17
C TRP A 367 -17.27 17.98 -12.71
N ASN A 368 -17.56 18.94 -11.83
CA ASN A 368 -18.38 20.11 -12.18
C ASN A 368 -17.82 20.90 -13.37
N ASN A 369 -16.52 21.21 -13.36
CA ASN A 369 -15.90 22.00 -14.42
C ASN A 369 -15.90 21.26 -15.76
N LYS A 370 -15.55 19.97 -15.76
CA LYS A 370 -15.58 19.13 -16.96
C LYS A 370 -17.01 18.92 -17.47
N TYR A 371 -18.01 18.86 -16.58
CA TYR A 371 -19.42 18.73 -16.94
C TYR A 371 -19.96 20.00 -17.60
N LYS A 372 -19.62 21.17 -17.05
CA LYS A 372 -19.96 22.48 -17.60
C LYS A 372 -19.48 22.60 -19.05
N GLU A 373 -18.18 22.43 -19.27
CA GLU A 373 -17.54 22.60 -20.59
C GLU A 373 -18.01 21.57 -21.63
N LYS A 374 -18.11 20.29 -21.24
CA LYS A 374 -18.35 19.21 -22.21
C LYS A 374 -19.83 18.91 -22.42
N VAL A 375 -20.66 19.12 -21.41
CA VAL A 375 -22.08 18.75 -21.44
C VAL A 375 -22.95 19.98 -21.56
N LEU A 376 -22.90 20.91 -20.59
CA LEU A 376 -23.84 22.04 -20.57
C LEU A 376 -23.67 22.97 -21.78
N ASP A 377 -22.43 23.30 -22.16
CA ASP A 377 -22.17 24.13 -23.34
C ASP A 377 -22.62 23.45 -24.63
N SER A 378 -22.57 22.11 -24.68
CA SER A 378 -23.13 21.33 -25.79
C SER A 378 -24.67 21.39 -25.82
N VAL A 379 -25.33 21.34 -24.65
CA VAL A 379 -26.80 21.45 -24.57
C VAL A 379 -27.29 22.84 -24.97
N ILE A 380 -26.56 23.91 -24.64
CA ILE A 380 -26.86 25.28 -25.12
C ILE A 380 -26.78 25.33 -26.65
N LYS A 381 -25.69 24.83 -27.24
CA LYS A 381 -25.50 24.80 -28.70
C LYS A 381 -26.60 24.04 -29.43
N ASN A 382 -27.18 23.02 -28.80
CA ASN A 382 -28.32 22.26 -29.33
C ASN A 382 -29.67 22.98 -29.22
N GLY A 383 -29.73 24.20 -28.64
CA GLY A 383 -30.93 25.02 -28.54
C GLY A 383 -32.04 24.39 -27.69
N LEU A 384 -31.67 23.66 -26.64
CA LEU A 384 -32.61 23.11 -25.65
C LEU A 384 -32.69 23.94 -24.37
N ILE A 385 -31.58 24.56 -23.98
CA ILE A 385 -31.52 25.46 -22.83
C ILE A 385 -31.05 26.83 -23.31
N SER A 386 -31.59 27.88 -22.71
CA SER A 386 -31.23 29.27 -23.02
C SER A 386 -29.97 29.68 -22.25
N ASN A 387 -29.93 29.37 -20.96
CA ASN A 387 -28.85 29.67 -20.04
C ASN A 387 -28.87 28.66 -18.86
N TYR A 388 -27.81 28.64 -18.07
CA TYR A 388 -27.76 27.99 -16.77
C TYR A 388 -27.16 28.89 -15.69
N GLU A 389 -27.58 28.68 -14.44
CA GLU A 389 -27.01 29.30 -13.25
C GLU A 389 -26.23 28.27 -12.43
N GLU A 390 -25.11 28.70 -11.85
CA GLU A 390 -24.21 27.88 -11.05
C GLU A 390 -24.29 28.32 -9.59
N LEU A 391 -24.85 27.48 -8.73
CA LEU A 391 -25.01 27.75 -7.29
C LEU A 391 -24.37 26.63 -6.46
N HIS A 392 -23.33 26.00 -6.99
CA HIS A 392 -22.64 24.89 -6.33
C HIS A 392 -21.63 25.39 -5.29
N THR A 393 -21.28 24.52 -4.35
CA THR A 393 -20.18 24.72 -3.40
C THR A 393 -19.03 23.77 -3.75
N GLU A 394 -17.94 23.80 -2.98
CA GLU A 394 -16.81 22.86 -3.15
C GLU A 394 -17.25 21.39 -2.97
N SER A 395 -18.30 21.16 -2.18
CA SER A 395 -18.77 19.81 -1.81
C SER A 395 -20.07 19.40 -2.52
N ASN A 396 -20.93 20.35 -2.88
CA ASN A 396 -22.28 20.07 -3.41
C ASN A 396 -22.44 20.57 -4.84
N VAL A 397 -23.27 19.86 -5.62
CA VAL A 397 -23.63 20.28 -6.97
C VAL A 397 -24.97 21.01 -6.96
N HIS A 398 -25.05 22.13 -7.67
CA HIS A 398 -26.30 22.83 -7.93
C HIS A 398 -26.23 23.59 -9.27
N PHE A 399 -26.93 23.09 -10.28
CA PHE A 399 -27.12 23.79 -11.56
C PHE A 399 -28.61 24.03 -11.80
N ILE A 400 -28.96 25.24 -12.20
CA ILE A 400 -30.33 25.59 -12.61
C ILE A 400 -30.31 25.86 -14.11
N LEU A 401 -30.97 25.02 -14.90
CA LEU A 401 -31.04 25.15 -16.36
C LEU A 401 -32.38 25.76 -16.76
N HIS A 402 -32.33 26.83 -17.57
CA HIS A 402 -33.51 27.49 -18.13
C HIS A 402 -33.85 26.87 -19.49
N VAL A 403 -34.85 26.00 -19.53
CA VAL A 403 -35.23 25.26 -20.75
C VAL A 403 -36.01 26.18 -21.69
N ILE A 404 -35.70 26.10 -22.99
CA ILE A 404 -36.41 26.89 -24.00
C ILE A 404 -37.78 26.25 -24.24
N ASP A 405 -38.85 26.99 -23.93
CA ASP A 405 -40.22 26.56 -24.15
C ASP A 405 -40.51 26.46 -25.66
N LYS A 406 -40.73 25.24 -26.16
CA LYS A 406 -41.19 24.99 -27.52
C LYS A 406 -42.71 24.75 -27.49
N PRO A 407 -43.54 25.69 -28.01
CA PRO A 407 -45.00 25.68 -27.83
C PRO A 407 -45.71 24.44 -28.42
N LEU A 408 -45.07 23.74 -29.37
CA LEU A 408 -45.60 22.55 -30.04
C LEU A 408 -45.18 21.22 -29.40
N ILE A 409 -44.36 21.24 -28.34
CA ILE A 409 -43.78 20.02 -27.73
C ILE A 409 -44.17 19.95 -26.26
N SER A 410 -44.82 18.85 -25.87
CA SER A 410 -45.17 18.61 -24.47
C SER A 410 -43.94 18.49 -23.57
N ASP A 411 -44.08 18.95 -22.33
CA ASP A 411 -43.02 18.91 -21.31
C ASP A 411 -42.40 17.53 -21.16
N LYS A 412 -43.21 16.46 -21.22
CA LYS A 412 -42.70 15.07 -21.16
C LYS A 412 -41.70 14.76 -22.29
N LYS A 413 -41.96 15.22 -23.52
CA LYS A 413 -41.04 15.01 -24.65
C LYS A 413 -39.78 15.87 -24.50
N GLN A 414 -39.91 17.11 -24.05
CA GLN A 414 -38.77 17.99 -23.78
C GLN A 414 -37.86 17.42 -22.68
N ILE A 415 -38.45 16.99 -21.57
CA ILE A 415 -37.73 16.36 -20.44
C ILE A 415 -37.01 15.09 -20.89
N LYS A 416 -37.63 14.26 -21.74
CA LYS A 416 -36.99 13.04 -22.27
C LYS A 416 -35.78 13.38 -23.15
N ALA A 417 -35.91 14.38 -24.03
CA ALA A 417 -34.82 14.84 -24.88
C ALA A 417 -33.67 15.43 -24.05
N LEU A 418 -34.00 16.23 -23.04
CA LEU A 418 -33.05 16.84 -22.13
C LEU A 418 -32.29 15.79 -21.30
N ASN A 419 -32.99 14.84 -20.68
CA ASN A 419 -32.36 13.75 -19.91
C ASN A 419 -31.35 12.94 -20.73
N ARG A 420 -31.56 12.77 -22.04
CA ARG A 420 -30.61 12.08 -22.93
C ARG A 420 -29.32 12.87 -23.11
N LEU A 421 -29.40 14.20 -23.16
CA LEU A 421 -28.27 15.08 -23.42
C LEU A 421 -27.54 15.53 -22.15
N LEU A 422 -28.23 15.58 -21.01
CA LEU A 422 -27.62 15.91 -19.72
C LEU A 422 -26.61 14.85 -19.25
N LYS A 423 -26.61 13.63 -19.82
CA LYS A 423 -25.64 12.56 -19.51
C LYS A 423 -25.47 12.32 -18.00
N LEU A 424 -26.54 12.47 -17.21
CA LEU A 424 -26.54 12.25 -15.75
C LEU A 424 -26.57 10.78 -15.36
N ARG A 425 -26.11 9.89 -16.25
CA ARG A 425 -26.04 8.45 -16.03
C ARG A 425 -24.70 7.96 -16.55
N SER A 426 -23.90 7.36 -15.68
CA SER A 426 -22.69 6.64 -16.06
C SER A 426 -22.87 5.13 -15.83
N ILE A 427 -22.16 4.33 -16.60
CA ILE A 427 -22.12 2.88 -16.44
C ILE A 427 -20.73 2.52 -15.93
N ALA A 428 -20.68 1.78 -14.83
CA ALA A 428 -19.46 1.24 -14.26
C ALA A 428 -19.55 -0.29 -14.24
N SER A 429 -18.46 -0.96 -14.64
CA SER A 429 -18.38 -2.42 -14.68
C SER A 429 -17.19 -2.92 -13.88
N GLU A 430 -17.42 -3.99 -13.11
CA GLU A 430 -16.41 -4.71 -12.32
C GLU A 430 -16.01 -6.03 -13.00
N ASN A 431 -16.01 -6.09 -14.34
CA ASN A 431 -15.67 -7.32 -15.08
C ASN A 431 -14.20 -7.75 -14.91
N SER A 432 -13.35 -6.86 -14.40
CA SER A 432 -11.91 -7.05 -14.28
C SER A 432 -11.48 -6.73 -12.85
N MET A 433 -11.44 -7.75 -12.00
CA MET A 433 -10.95 -7.66 -10.63
C MET A 433 -9.67 -8.48 -10.51
N ILE A 434 -8.56 -7.89 -10.98
CA ILE A 434 -7.24 -8.51 -10.93
C ILE A 434 -6.45 -7.87 -9.79
N LEU A 435 -5.97 -8.68 -8.87
CA LEU A 435 -5.23 -8.25 -7.69
C LEU A 435 -4.05 -9.19 -7.46
N PHE A 436 -3.03 -8.70 -6.76
CA PHE A 436 -2.04 -9.59 -6.16
C PHE A 436 -2.65 -10.29 -4.94
N ASP A 437 -2.45 -11.60 -4.84
CA ASP A 437 -2.84 -12.39 -3.67
C ASP A 437 -1.87 -12.21 -2.49
N GLU A 438 -2.08 -12.93 -1.39
CA GLU A 438 -1.22 -12.88 -0.19
C GLU A 438 0.23 -13.33 -0.46
N LYS A 439 0.45 -14.07 -1.55
CA LYS A 439 1.76 -14.57 -2.00
C LYS A 439 2.36 -13.68 -3.10
N ASN A 440 1.77 -12.51 -3.37
CA ASN A 440 2.15 -11.60 -4.44
C ASN A 440 2.06 -12.22 -5.84
N VAL A 441 1.10 -13.13 -6.06
CA VAL A 441 0.78 -13.69 -7.38
C VAL A 441 -0.49 -13.05 -7.93
N LEU A 442 -0.48 -12.66 -9.21
CA LEU A 442 -1.67 -12.08 -9.85
C LEU A 442 -2.78 -13.11 -9.99
N ARG A 443 -3.97 -12.76 -9.50
CA ARG A 443 -5.19 -13.56 -9.67
C ARG A 443 -6.36 -12.71 -10.13
N LYS A 444 -7.22 -13.31 -10.94
CA LYS A 444 -8.52 -12.77 -11.28
C LYS A 444 -9.56 -13.30 -10.29
N TYR A 445 -10.28 -12.38 -9.66
CA TYR A 445 -11.41 -12.68 -8.81
C TYR A 445 -12.71 -12.51 -9.59
N ASN A 446 -13.68 -13.38 -9.34
CA ASN A 446 -14.95 -13.28 -10.03
C ASN A 446 -15.86 -12.35 -9.24
N SER A 447 -15.98 -12.49 -7.93
CA SER A 447 -16.89 -11.68 -7.13
C SER A 447 -16.18 -10.92 -6.01
N THR A 448 -16.84 -9.88 -5.48
CA THR A 448 -16.41 -9.23 -4.23
C THR A 448 -16.50 -10.18 -3.04
N ILE A 449 -17.36 -11.22 -3.10
CA ILE A 449 -17.47 -12.28 -2.10
C ILE A 449 -16.18 -13.11 -2.09
N ASP A 450 -15.64 -13.47 -3.25
CA ASP A 450 -14.38 -14.22 -3.39
C ASP A 450 -13.22 -13.44 -2.75
N ILE A 451 -13.15 -12.13 -3.02
CA ILE A 451 -12.16 -11.23 -2.45
C ILE A 451 -12.29 -11.21 -0.91
N PHE A 452 -13.51 -11.08 -0.41
CA PHE A 452 -13.79 -11.02 1.02
C PHE A 452 -13.41 -12.32 1.73
N GLN A 453 -13.81 -13.47 1.18
CA GLN A 453 -13.48 -14.79 1.72
C GLN A 453 -11.98 -15.00 1.79
N LYS A 454 -11.27 -14.70 0.69
CA LYS A 454 -9.82 -14.86 0.66
C LYS A 454 -9.10 -13.95 1.66
N PHE A 455 -9.54 -12.70 1.79
CA PHE A 455 -9.06 -11.79 2.82
C PHE A 455 -9.33 -12.34 4.23
N PHE A 456 -10.54 -12.86 4.47
CA PHE A 456 -10.97 -13.36 5.78
C PHE A 456 -10.11 -14.53 6.26
N GLU A 457 -9.82 -15.50 5.38
CA GLU A 457 -8.95 -16.64 5.67
C GLU A 457 -7.57 -16.19 6.15
N VAL A 458 -6.94 -15.27 5.43
CA VAL A 458 -5.60 -14.78 5.76
C VAL A 458 -5.64 -13.92 7.04
N ARG A 459 -6.67 -13.10 7.21
CA ARG A 459 -6.82 -12.28 8.43
C ARG A 459 -7.05 -13.13 9.67
N GLN A 460 -7.83 -14.22 9.55
CA GLN A 460 -8.02 -15.19 10.62
C GLN A 460 -6.68 -15.80 11.06
N GLN A 461 -5.84 -16.23 10.11
CA GLN A 461 -4.51 -16.75 10.41
C GLN A 461 -3.65 -15.68 11.11
N LYS A 462 -3.68 -14.43 10.64
CA LYS A 462 -2.93 -13.33 11.24
C LYS A 462 -3.34 -13.01 12.68
N TYR A 463 -4.62 -13.18 13.04
CA TYR A 463 -5.03 -13.09 14.45
C TYR A 463 -4.45 -14.21 15.32
N MET A 464 -4.31 -15.43 14.77
CA MET A 464 -3.66 -16.54 15.49
C MET A 464 -2.17 -16.23 15.71
N GLU A 465 -1.47 -15.78 14.67
CA GLU A 465 -0.05 -15.36 14.75
C GLU A 465 0.14 -14.19 15.73
N ARG A 466 -0.75 -13.19 15.69
CA ARG A 466 -0.75 -12.08 16.65
C ARG A 466 -0.93 -12.57 18.07
N LYS A 467 -1.92 -13.44 18.33
CA LYS A 467 -2.17 -13.99 19.68
C LYS A 467 -0.95 -14.76 20.18
N GLU A 468 -0.34 -15.59 19.34
CA GLU A 468 0.86 -16.34 19.69
C GLU A 468 2.04 -15.43 20.02
N TYR A 469 2.27 -14.40 19.21
CA TYR A 469 3.30 -13.41 19.46
C TYR A 469 3.06 -12.64 20.76
N GLU A 470 1.84 -12.15 20.99
CA GLU A 470 1.46 -11.46 22.22
C GLU A 470 1.63 -12.36 23.45
N LEU A 471 1.23 -13.64 23.37
CA LEU A 471 1.45 -14.62 24.43
C LEU A 471 2.95 -14.86 24.70
N LYS A 472 3.77 -14.97 23.65
CA LYS A 472 5.24 -15.11 23.77
C LYS A 472 5.84 -13.91 24.49
N VAL A 473 5.44 -12.69 24.11
CA VAL A 473 5.92 -11.45 24.75
C VAL A 473 5.43 -11.33 26.18
N MET A 474 4.17 -11.65 26.46
CA MET A 474 3.63 -11.61 27.82
C MET A 474 4.26 -12.66 28.72
N SER A 475 4.51 -13.87 28.21
CA SER A 475 5.25 -14.92 28.93
C SER A 475 6.67 -14.46 29.25
N ALA A 476 7.36 -13.83 28.30
CA ALA A 476 8.68 -13.26 28.54
C ALA A 476 8.67 -12.16 29.62
N LYS A 477 7.67 -11.26 29.60
CA LYS A 477 7.50 -10.21 30.64
C LYS A 477 7.18 -10.79 32.02
N LEU A 478 6.41 -11.88 32.06
CA LEU A 478 6.05 -12.57 33.28
C LEU A 478 7.30 -13.23 33.90
N LYS A 479 8.07 -14.00 33.10
CA LYS A 479 9.36 -14.55 33.52
C LYS A 479 10.34 -13.47 33.97
N PHE A 480 10.40 -12.34 33.25
CA PHE A 480 11.21 -11.19 33.62
C PHE A 480 10.87 -10.69 35.04
N SER A 481 9.57 -10.51 35.32
CA SER A 481 9.09 -10.01 36.61
C SER A 481 9.24 -11.06 37.72
N GLU A 482 9.04 -12.34 37.42
CA GLU A 482 9.30 -13.46 38.34
C GLU A 482 10.76 -13.54 38.76
N ASN A 483 11.69 -13.42 37.80
CA ASN A 483 13.11 -13.40 38.09
C ASN A 483 13.51 -12.17 38.92
N GLN A 484 12.89 -11.01 38.70
CA GLN A 484 13.10 -9.84 39.55
C GLN A 484 12.64 -10.09 41.00
N VAL A 485 11.41 -10.58 41.20
CA VAL A 485 10.90 -10.90 42.55
C VAL A 485 11.78 -11.96 43.23
N ARG A 486 12.17 -13.01 42.49
CA ARG A 486 13.02 -14.08 43.00
C ARG A 486 14.41 -13.58 43.38
N PHE A 487 14.99 -12.67 42.59
CA PHE A 487 16.31 -12.09 42.85
C PHE A 487 16.30 -11.21 44.11
N VAL A 488 15.32 -10.33 44.23
CA VAL A 488 15.19 -9.45 45.42
C VAL A 488 14.98 -10.28 46.69
N ASN A 489 14.08 -11.27 46.64
CA ASN A 489 13.86 -12.19 47.76
C ASN A 489 15.14 -12.96 48.13
N ALA A 490 15.89 -13.45 47.14
CA ALA A 490 17.11 -14.20 47.38
C ALA A 490 18.24 -13.34 48.00
N ILE A 491 18.29 -12.04 47.68
CA ILE A 491 19.23 -11.11 48.32
C ILE A 491 18.82 -10.84 49.77
N LEU A 492 17.54 -10.54 50.01
CA LEU A 492 17.03 -10.23 51.35
C LEU A 492 17.11 -11.43 52.30
N ASN A 493 16.92 -12.65 51.78
CA ASN A 493 17.09 -13.89 52.54
C ASN A 493 18.56 -14.30 52.72
N GLY A 494 19.52 -13.53 52.18
CA GLY A 494 20.96 -13.82 52.26
C GLY A 494 21.42 -15.00 51.39
N GLU A 495 20.57 -15.50 50.48
CA GLU A 495 20.90 -16.62 49.60
C GLU A 495 21.84 -16.23 48.44
N ILE A 496 21.82 -14.95 48.06
CA ILE A 496 22.71 -14.36 47.05
C ILE A 496 23.44 -13.19 47.70
N THR A 497 24.76 -13.29 47.75
CA THR A 497 25.63 -12.23 48.29
C THR A 497 26.29 -11.50 47.14
N ILE A 498 25.95 -10.22 46.97
CA ILE A 498 26.50 -9.36 45.91
C ILE A 498 27.72 -8.59 46.40
N GLU A 499 27.85 -8.39 47.71
CA GLU A 499 28.93 -7.61 48.31
C GLU A 499 30.31 -8.25 48.07
N LYS A 500 31.25 -7.41 47.60
CA LYS A 500 32.67 -7.74 47.38
C LYS A 500 32.95 -8.93 46.45
N ARG A 501 32.03 -9.28 45.54
CA ARG A 501 32.22 -10.33 44.52
C ARG A 501 32.46 -9.77 43.12
N ASN A 502 33.17 -10.55 42.30
CA ASN A 502 33.34 -10.20 40.89
C ASN A 502 32.05 -10.43 40.11
N ARG A 503 31.78 -9.61 39.09
CA ARG A 503 30.57 -9.74 38.25
C ARG A 503 30.45 -11.14 37.62
N ALA A 504 31.57 -11.75 37.23
CA ALA A 504 31.60 -13.10 36.68
C ALA A 504 31.12 -14.17 37.68
N GLU A 505 31.52 -14.07 38.96
CA GLU A 505 31.12 -15.00 40.02
C GLU A 505 29.63 -14.89 40.33
N ILE A 506 29.09 -13.66 40.32
CA ILE A 506 27.65 -13.41 40.51
C ILE A 506 26.85 -14.03 39.36
N ILE A 507 27.34 -13.89 38.12
CA ILE A 507 26.71 -14.51 36.94
C ILE A 507 26.71 -16.03 37.08
N THR A 508 27.82 -16.65 37.47
CA THR A 508 27.88 -18.10 37.71
C THR A 508 26.86 -18.54 38.78
N GLN A 509 26.78 -17.80 39.89
CA GLN A 509 25.82 -18.09 40.97
C GLN A 509 24.35 -17.97 40.50
N LEU A 510 24.05 -17.02 39.62
CA LEU A 510 22.71 -16.87 39.03
C LEU A 510 22.36 -18.03 38.09
N VAL A 511 23.33 -18.49 37.29
CA VAL A 511 23.16 -19.67 36.42
C VAL A 511 22.93 -20.92 37.26
N GLU A 512 23.73 -21.15 38.30
CA GLU A 512 23.60 -22.31 39.21
C GLU A 512 22.25 -22.32 39.93
N LYS A 513 21.76 -21.14 40.36
CA LYS A 513 20.43 -21.00 40.95
C LYS A 513 19.30 -21.06 39.93
N GLY A 514 19.59 -21.22 38.63
CA GLY A 514 18.60 -21.37 37.58
C GLY A 514 17.78 -20.10 37.32
N PHE A 515 18.41 -18.93 37.37
CA PHE A 515 17.81 -17.71 36.83
C PHE A 515 17.89 -17.71 35.31
N ASP A 516 16.83 -17.25 34.65
CA ASP A 516 16.87 -17.13 33.19
C ASP A 516 17.70 -15.92 32.77
N SER A 517 18.47 -16.10 31.69
CA SER A 517 19.00 -14.99 30.90
C SER A 517 17.85 -14.11 30.41
N ASN A 518 18.08 -12.81 30.25
CA ASN A 518 17.07 -11.79 29.97
C ASN A 518 15.98 -12.27 28.98
N PRO A 519 14.78 -12.62 29.47
CA PRO A 519 13.76 -13.27 28.65
C PRO A 519 13.14 -12.31 27.63
N MET A 520 13.34 -11.00 27.79
CA MET A 520 12.86 -9.96 26.86
C MET A 520 13.73 -9.81 25.61
N LYS A 521 14.97 -10.30 25.63
CA LYS A 521 15.80 -10.43 24.42
C LYS A 521 15.37 -11.69 23.66
N ILE A 522 14.20 -11.61 23.02
CA ILE A 522 13.75 -12.65 22.09
C ILE A 522 14.79 -12.73 20.97
N LYS A 523 15.50 -13.85 20.87
CA LYS A 523 16.46 -14.09 19.77
C LYS A 523 15.69 -14.05 18.45
N ASN A 524 16.17 -13.26 17.50
CA ASN A 524 15.82 -13.46 16.10
C ASN A 524 16.66 -14.63 15.60
N ASP A 525 16.05 -15.63 14.95
CA ASP A 525 16.68 -16.90 14.53
C ASP A 525 17.83 -16.76 13.49
N GLY A 526 18.30 -15.54 13.20
CA GLY A 526 19.36 -15.25 12.23
C GLY A 526 20.73 -14.91 12.83
N ASP A 527 20.88 -14.77 14.16
CA ASP A 527 22.15 -14.40 14.79
C ASP A 527 22.78 -15.63 15.45
N GLY A 528 23.61 -16.35 14.70
CA GLY A 528 24.27 -17.61 15.09
C GLY A 528 25.34 -17.47 16.18
N ASN A 529 25.41 -16.33 16.87
CA ASN A 529 26.37 -16.13 17.94
C ASN A 529 25.81 -16.65 19.27
N ARG A 530 26.53 -17.58 19.92
CA ARG A 530 26.24 -18.05 21.28
C ARG A 530 26.44 -16.88 22.26
N SER A 531 25.45 -16.01 22.35
CA SER A 531 25.47 -14.87 23.26
C SER A 531 25.57 -15.37 24.71
N SER A 532 26.53 -14.82 25.46
CA SER A 532 26.71 -15.06 26.88
C SER A 532 25.42 -14.80 27.66
N PRO A 533 25.16 -15.51 28.78
CA PRO A 533 24.00 -15.24 29.64
C PRO A 533 23.92 -13.76 30.03
N ASP A 534 22.76 -13.15 29.80
CA ASP A 534 22.54 -11.72 30.06
C ASP A 534 21.70 -11.54 31.33
N PHE A 535 22.38 -11.24 32.44
CA PHE A 535 21.75 -10.91 33.72
C PHE A 535 21.78 -9.42 34.06
N THR A 536 22.11 -8.55 33.09
CA THR A 536 22.17 -7.09 33.31
C THR A 536 20.89 -6.54 33.92
N TYR A 537 19.73 -7.06 33.51
CA TYR A 537 18.42 -6.63 34.01
C TYR A 537 18.17 -6.88 35.51
N LEU A 538 18.93 -7.79 36.13
CA LEU A 538 18.90 -8.03 37.57
C LEU A 538 20.00 -7.23 38.27
N LEU A 539 21.21 -7.25 37.71
CA LEU A 539 22.40 -6.63 38.31
C LEU A 539 22.35 -5.10 38.32
N ASP A 540 21.69 -4.49 37.34
CA ASP A 540 21.58 -3.04 37.21
C ASP A 540 20.32 -2.51 37.94
N MET A 541 19.69 -3.34 38.78
CA MET A 541 18.55 -2.92 39.59
C MET A 541 19.01 -1.92 40.68
N PRO A 542 18.34 -0.75 40.83
CA PRO A 542 18.71 0.21 41.86
C PRO A 542 18.64 -0.38 43.27
N LEU A 543 19.59 -0.06 44.15
CA LEU A 543 19.63 -0.57 45.53
C LEU A 543 18.34 -0.26 46.32
N CYS A 544 17.68 0.85 46.02
CA CYS A 544 16.40 1.23 46.63
C CYS A 544 15.28 0.22 46.37
N ARG A 545 15.40 -0.61 45.31
CA ARG A 545 14.46 -1.68 44.99
C ARG A 545 14.66 -2.95 45.80
N LEU A 546 15.70 -3.02 46.62
CA LEU A 546 15.99 -4.13 47.51
C LEU A 546 15.32 -3.93 48.88
N SER A 547 14.04 -3.57 48.88
CA SER A 547 13.24 -3.34 50.09
C SER A 547 11.99 -4.22 50.10
N ASN A 548 11.44 -4.48 51.30
CA ASN A 548 10.20 -5.25 51.45
C ASN A 548 9.00 -4.57 50.77
N GLU A 549 8.98 -3.23 50.74
CA GLU A 549 7.94 -2.45 50.05
C GLU A 549 7.99 -2.64 48.53
N GLU A 550 9.18 -2.61 47.93
CA GLU A 550 9.32 -2.79 46.49
C GLU A 550 9.02 -4.24 46.06
N ILE A 551 9.29 -5.25 46.91
CA ILE A 551 8.85 -6.62 46.63
C ILE A 551 7.34 -6.69 46.46
N LEU A 552 6.56 -6.05 47.35
CA LEU A 552 5.11 -6.02 47.26
C LEU A 552 4.67 -5.40 45.93
N ILE A 553 5.27 -4.28 45.54
CA ILE A 553 5.00 -3.60 44.25
C ILE A 553 5.33 -4.50 43.06
N LEU A 554 6.48 -5.19 43.08
CA LEU A 554 6.89 -6.12 42.03
C LEU A 554 5.97 -7.36 41.97
N GLN A 555 5.52 -7.86 43.11
CA GLN A 555 4.56 -8.96 43.19
C GLN A 555 3.19 -8.56 42.67
N GLU A 556 2.69 -7.37 43.01
CA GLU A 556 1.45 -6.83 42.44
C GLU A 556 1.53 -6.73 40.93
N LYS A 557 2.62 -6.15 40.41
CA LYS A 557 2.87 -6.04 38.97
C LYS A 557 2.93 -7.40 38.29
N ARG A 558 3.60 -8.39 38.90
CA ARG A 558 3.62 -9.78 38.42
C ARG A 558 2.22 -10.37 38.40
N ASN A 559 1.45 -10.22 39.47
CA ASN A 559 0.10 -10.76 39.58
C ASN A 559 -0.84 -10.11 38.55
N GLU A 560 -0.69 -8.82 38.27
CA GLU A 560 -1.43 -8.13 37.20
C GLU A 560 -1.05 -8.69 35.81
N LEU A 561 0.25 -8.86 35.53
CA LEU A 561 0.71 -9.48 34.29
C LEU A 561 0.18 -10.90 34.12
N LEU A 562 0.15 -11.70 35.20
CA LEU A 562 -0.39 -13.06 35.20
C LEU A 562 -1.89 -13.07 34.90
N LYS A 563 -2.66 -12.18 35.53
CA LYS A 563 -4.10 -12.01 35.22
C LYS A 563 -4.32 -11.67 33.74
N ARG A 564 -3.53 -10.73 33.18
CA ARG A 564 -3.62 -10.36 31.76
C ARG A 564 -3.21 -11.51 30.84
N PHE A 565 -2.18 -12.27 31.21
CA PHE A 565 -1.73 -13.43 30.45
C PHE A 565 -2.80 -14.52 30.39
N GLU A 566 -3.40 -14.89 31.52
CA GLU A 566 -4.47 -15.88 31.56
C GLU A 566 -5.72 -15.40 30.81
N ALA A 567 -6.07 -14.11 30.94
CA ALA A 567 -7.14 -13.51 30.14
C ALA A 567 -6.86 -13.67 28.62
N LEU A 568 -5.69 -13.25 28.14
CA LEU A 568 -5.31 -13.38 26.73
C LEU A 568 -5.28 -14.84 26.27
N LYS A 569 -4.79 -15.77 27.09
CA LYS A 569 -4.74 -17.20 26.80
C LYS A 569 -6.14 -17.76 26.55
N SER A 570 -7.11 -17.35 27.36
CA SER A 570 -8.51 -17.77 27.27
C SER A 570 -9.28 -17.17 26.08
N THR A 571 -8.83 -16.01 25.56
CA THR A 571 -9.49 -15.40 24.40
C THR A 571 -9.30 -16.23 23.13
N THR A 572 -10.30 -16.25 22.25
CA THR A 572 -10.18 -16.84 20.91
C THR A 572 -9.85 -15.76 19.87
N TRP A 573 -9.40 -16.16 18.68
CA TRP A 573 -9.21 -15.24 17.55
C TRP A 573 -10.50 -14.48 17.21
N LYS A 574 -11.67 -15.11 17.39
CA LYS A 574 -13.00 -14.50 17.18
C LYS A 574 -13.20 -13.32 18.13
N ASN A 575 -12.95 -13.53 19.42
CA ASN A 575 -13.13 -12.50 20.44
C ASN A 575 -12.20 -11.31 20.21
N LEU A 576 -10.93 -11.56 19.84
CA LEU A 576 -9.97 -10.51 19.52
C LEU A 576 -10.45 -9.69 18.32
N TRP A 577 -10.87 -10.35 17.25
CA TRP A 577 -11.33 -9.66 16.05
C TRP A 577 -12.63 -8.88 16.29
N SER A 578 -13.64 -9.48 16.92
CA SER A 578 -14.87 -8.76 17.26
C SER A 578 -14.63 -7.56 18.17
N THR A 579 -13.64 -7.62 19.07
CA THR A 579 -13.25 -6.46 19.89
C THR A 579 -12.68 -5.34 19.03
N ASP A 580 -11.75 -5.64 18.12
CA ASP A 580 -11.16 -4.66 17.21
C ASP A 580 -12.23 -4.05 16.27
N LEU A 581 -13.21 -4.85 15.80
CA LEU A 581 -14.35 -4.37 15.01
C LEU A 581 -15.28 -3.43 15.79
N ASN A 582 -15.54 -3.72 17.07
CA ASN A 582 -16.35 -2.86 17.92
C ASN A 582 -15.66 -1.50 18.15
N VAL A 583 -14.35 -1.51 18.39
CA VAL A 583 -13.55 -0.27 18.50
C VAL A 583 -13.61 0.52 17.20
N LEU A 584 -13.53 -0.15 16.05
CA LEU A 584 -13.68 0.50 14.75
C LEU A 584 -15.06 1.12 14.55
N SER A 585 -16.13 0.38 14.88
CA SER A 585 -17.49 0.92 14.75
C SER A 585 -17.69 2.18 15.60
N MET A 586 -17.21 2.17 16.85
CA MET A 586 -17.27 3.34 17.74
C MET A 586 -16.43 4.51 17.21
N ALA A 587 -15.24 4.22 16.67
CA ALA A 587 -14.38 5.25 16.10
C ALA A 587 -15.02 5.86 14.83
N LEU A 588 -15.68 5.03 14.01
CA LEU A 588 -16.42 5.47 12.83
C LEU A 588 -17.62 6.34 13.20
N ASP A 589 -18.40 5.96 14.23
CA ASP A 589 -19.50 6.78 14.77
C ASP A 589 -19.00 8.18 15.21
N LYS A 590 -17.84 8.23 15.86
CA LYS A 590 -17.24 9.48 16.31
C LYS A 590 -16.81 10.37 15.15
N GLU A 591 -16.22 9.77 14.11
CA GLU A 591 -15.75 10.49 12.93
C GLU A 591 -16.92 11.00 12.09
N GLU A 592 -17.97 10.19 11.89
CA GLU A 592 -19.19 10.59 11.19
C GLU A 592 -19.95 11.71 11.91
N LYS A 593 -19.85 11.83 13.24
CA LYS A 593 -20.43 12.96 14.01
C LYS A 593 -19.59 14.24 13.95
N ARG A 594 -18.31 14.13 13.62
CA ARG A 594 -17.37 15.26 13.54
C ARG A 594 -17.51 16.01 12.22
N MET A 595 -17.90 15.28 11.18
CA MET A 595 -18.22 15.80 9.85
C MET A 595 -19.67 16.27 9.81
#